data_AF-A0A843ICU5-F1
#
_entry.id   AF-A0A843ICU5-F1
#
_cell.length_a   1.000
_cell.length_b   1.000
_cell.length_c   1.000
_cell.angle_alpha   90.00
_cell.angle_beta   90.00
_cell.angle_gamma   90.00
#
_symmetry.space_group_name_H-M   'P 1'
#
loop_
_entity.id
_entity.type
_entity.pdbx_description
1 polymer ?
#
loop_
_entity_poly.entity_id
_entity_poly.type
_entity_poly.pdbx_seq_one_letter_code
_entity_poly.pdbx_strand_id
1 'polypeptide(L)'
;SCRLNFLVEYPIFEKIDVNGENEEPLYAYLKQEQPFTEITGKGATKLKLVLKAMDRHYKDNNDIKWNFTKFLVDREGNVVRRFEPTEDLGDVKAAIKDLL
;
A
#
# COMPACT_ATOMS: atom_id res chain seq x y z
N SER A 1 20.36 -27.59 10.25
CA SER A 1 20.05 -26.22 10.74
C SER A 1 19.36 -25.47 9.60
N CYS A 2 18.03 -25.41 9.64
CA CYS A 2 17.23 -24.84 8.55
C CYS A 2 17.18 -23.32 8.70
N ARG A 3 18.03 -22.60 7.96
CA ARG A 3 17.80 -21.17 7.68
C ARG A 3 16.82 -21.13 6.52
N LEU A 4 15.56 -20.83 6.80
CA LEU A 4 14.61 -20.44 5.76
C LEU A 4 15.13 -19.15 5.15
N ASN A 5 15.70 -19.26 3.95
CA ASN A 5 16.23 -18.15 3.17
C ASN A 5 15.07 -17.27 2.67
N PHE A 6 14.56 -16.39 3.52
CA PHE A 6 13.75 -15.24 3.11
C PHE A 6 14.56 -13.95 3.29
N LEU A 7 15.81 -13.98 2.84
CA LEU A 7 16.63 -12.78 2.77
C LEU A 7 16.08 -11.95 1.62
N VAL A 8 15.21 -11.00 1.95
CA VAL A 8 14.85 -9.93 1.03
C VAL A 8 16.12 -9.14 0.70
N GLU A 9 16.31 -8.81 -0.58
CA GLU A 9 17.48 -8.03 -1.03
C GLU A 9 17.31 -6.52 -0.80
N TYR A 10 16.17 -6.11 -0.26
CA TYR A 10 15.81 -4.72 0.02
C TYR A 10 15.82 -4.43 1.53
N PRO A 11 16.10 -3.17 1.92
CA PRO A 11 16.11 -2.78 3.32
C PRO A 11 14.72 -2.98 3.97
N ILE A 12 14.73 -3.46 5.21
CA ILE A 12 13.57 -3.49 6.09
C ILE A 12 13.81 -2.49 7.21
N PHE A 13 12.86 -1.60 7.41
CA PHE A 13 12.92 -0.56 8.43
C PHE A 13 12.26 -1.02 9.74
N GLU A 14 12.43 -0.23 10.80
CA GLU A 14 11.77 -0.47 12.08
C GLU A 14 10.24 -0.43 11.95
N LYS A 15 9.55 -1.08 12.89
CA LYS A 15 8.10 -1.09 12.92
C LYS A 15 7.57 0.30 13.34
N ILE A 16 6.66 0.83 12.55
CA ILE A 16 6.02 2.14 12.72
C ILE A 16 4.52 2.04 12.52
N ASP A 17 3.79 3.08 12.95
CA ASP A 17 2.37 3.24 12.64
C ASP A 17 2.22 4.00 11.31
N VAL A 18 1.29 3.54 10.47
CA VAL A 18 1.03 4.13 9.13
C VAL A 18 -0.32 4.84 9.04
N ASN A 19 -1.14 4.69 10.08
CA ASN A 19 -2.45 5.33 10.24
C ASN A 19 -2.61 5.78 11.70
N GLY A 20 -3.42 6.82 11.92
CA GLY A 20 -3.82 7.28 13.25
C GLY A 20 -2.94 8.41 13.79
N GLU A 21 -3.13 8.79 15.05
CA GLU A 21 -2.51 9.99 15.63
C GLU A 21 -0.97 9.96 15.66
N ASN A 22 -0.37 8.76 15.70
CA ASN A 22 1.08 8.55 15.73
C ASN A 22 1.63 8.09 14.37
N GLU A 23 0.88 8.27 13.27
CA GLU A 23 1.37 7.86 11.96
C GLU A 23 2.65 8.60 11.56
N GLU A 24 3.58 7.86 10.97
CA GLU A 24 4.83 8.46 10.51
C GLU A 24 4.57 9.52 9.42
N PRO A 25 5.24 10.69 9.46
CA PRO A 25 4.99 11.79 8.51
C PRO A 25 5.14 11.40 7.05
N LEU A 26 6.02 10.44 6.75
CA LEU A 26 6.17 9.89 5.40
C LEU A 26 4.86 9.25 4.91
N TYR A 27 4.19 8.47 5.75
CA TYR A 27 2.94 7.80 5.35
C TYR A 27 1.76 8.77 5.30
N ALA A 28 1.74 9.79 6.16
CA ALA A 28 0.79 10.90 6.03
C ALA A 28 0.93 11.58 4.66
N TYR A 29 2.16 11.90 4.24
CA TYR A 29 2.46 12.48 2.93
C TYR A 29 2.04 11.57 1.78
N LEU A 30 2.43 10.29 1.79
CA LEU A 30 2.08 9.33 0.73
C LEU A 30 0.57 9.19 0.53
N LYS A 31 -0.20 9.12 1.64
CA LYS A 31 -1.66 9.04 1.61
C LYS A 31 -2.31 10.31 1.10
N GLN A 32 -1.70 11.48 1.32
CA GLN A 32 -2.17 12.75 0.81
C GLN A 32 -1.93 12.88 -0.70
N GLU A 33 -0.74 12.54 -1.17
CA GLU A 33 -0.39 12.61 -2.60
C GLU A 33 -1.16 11.60 -3.44
N GLN A 34 -1.35 10.39 -2.93
CA GLN A 34 -2.11 9.34 -3.60
C GLN A 34 -3.24 8.82 -2.68
N PRO A 35 -4.40 9.51 -2.69
CA PRO A 35 -5.53 9.19 -1.82
C PRO A 35 -6.12 7.83 -2.14
N PHE A 36 -6.86 7.29 -1.16
CA PHE A 36 -7.58 6.03 -1.37
C PHE A 36 -8.72 6.25 -2.35
N THR A 37 -8.90 5.32 -3.29
CA THR A 37 -9.99 5.36 -4.27
C THR A 37 -10.91 4.16 -4.09
N GLU A 38 -10.46 2.97 -4.48
CA GLU A 38 -11.20 1.74 -4.30
C GLU A 38 -10.30 0.50 -4.31
N ILE A 39 -10.68 -0.51 -3.53
CA ILE A 39 -10.08 -1.84 -3.60
C ILE A 39 -10.59 -2.56 -4.87
N THR A 40 -9.71 -2.92 -5.80
CA THR A 40 -10.05 -3.65 -7.02
C THR A 40 -9.18 -4.90 -7.19
N GLY A 41 -9.46 -5.75 -8.18
CA GLY A 41 -8.68 -6.96 -8.43
C GLY A 41 -9.13 -8.22 -7.66
N LYS A 42 -8.27 -9.23 -7.64
CA LYS A 42 -8.64 -10.58 -7.18
C LYS A 42 -8.80 -10.59 -5.65
N GLY A 43 -9.99 -10.99 -5.20
CA GLY A 43 -10.31 -11.01 -3.76
C GLY A 43 -10.85 -9.70 -3.21
N ALA A 44 -10.96 -8.64 -4.02
CA ALA A 44 -11.48 -7.34 -3.63
C ALA A 44 -12.86 -7.44 -2.96
N THR A 45 -13.78 -8.26 -3.47
CA THR A 45 -15.13 -8.42 -2.88
C THR A 45 -15.07 -8.89 -1.43
N LYS A 46 -14.22 -9.87 -1.12
CA LYS A 46 -14.06 -10.37 0.25
C LYS A 46 -13.41 -9.32 1.14
N LEU A 47 -12.36 -8.66 0.65
CA LEU A 47 -11.70 -7.60 1.41
C LEU A 47 -12.64 -6.42 1.68
N LYS A 48 -13.42 -5.97 0.71
CA LYS A 48 -14.46 -4.93 0.90
C LYS A 48 -15.48 -5.31 1.97
N LEU A 49 -15.87 -6.59 2.04
CA LEU A 49 -16.79 -7.07 3.07
C LEU A 49 -16.16 -6.98 4.47
N VAL A 50 -14.91 -7.42 4.61
CA VAL A 50 -14.15 -7.33 5.86
C VAL A 50 -13.97 -5.87 6.28
N LEU A 51 -13.52 -5.00 5.36
CA LEU A 51 -13.33 -3.58 5.62
C LEU A 51 -14.62 -2.91 6.07
N LYS A 52 -15.74 -3.16 5.38
CA LYS A 52 -17.05 -2.62 5.74
C LYS A 52 -17.55 -3.11 7.11
N ALA A 53 -17.18 -4.32 7.52
CA ALA A 53 -17.53 -4.86 8.82
C ALA A 53 -16.68 -4.25 9.95
N MET A 54 -15.42 -3.91 9.66
CA MET A 54 -14.51 -3.25 10.61
C MET A 54 -14.82 -1.77 10.77
N ASP A 55 -15.01 -1.08 9.65
CA ASP A 55 -15.37 0.33 9.59
C ASP A 55 -16.35 0.55 8.42
N ARG A 56 -17.56 1.00 8.75
CA ARG A 56 -18.59 1.29 7.75
C ARG A 56 -18.23 2.45 6.83
N HIS A 57 -17.35 3.33 7.30
CA HIS A 57 -16.89 4.56 6.67
C HIS A 57 -15.45 4.46 6.16
N TYR A 58 -14.92 3.23 5.97
CA TYR A 58 -13.52 3.04 5.56
C TYR A 58 -13.13 3.75 4.26
N LYS A 59 -14.13 4.10 3.43
CA LYS A 59 -13.94 4.83 2.16
C LYS A 59 -13.79 6.35 2.35
N ASP A 60 -14.13 6.88 3.52
CA ASP A 60 -14.27 8.31 3.76
C ASP A 60 -12.93 8.96 4.17
N ASN A 61 -11.84 8.18 4.19
CA ASN A 61 -10.49 8.63 4.52
C ASN A 61 -9.42 7.95 3.64
N ASN A 62 -8.21 8.47 3.70
CA ASN A 62 -7.08 8.00 2.89
C ASN A 62 -6.24 6.90 3.54
N ASP A 63 -6.66 6.37 4.70
CA ASP A 63 -5.88 5.37 5.43
C ASP A 63 -5.51 4.16 4.59
N ILE A 64 -4.37 3.56 4.92
CA ILE A 64 -3.97 2.27 4.38
C ILE A 64 -4.93 1.21 4.92
N LYS A 65 -5.71 0.60 4.03
CA LYS A 65 -6.83 -0.26 4.43
C LYS A 65 -6.39 -1.64 4.90
N TRP A 66 -5.24 -2.12 4.43
CA TRP A 66 -4.75 -3.45 4.73
C TRP A 66 -3.24 -3.56 4.50
N ASN A 67 -2.66 -4.65 4.98
CA ASN A 67 -1.25 -4.98 4.70
C ASN A 67 -1.01 -5.12 3.19
N PHE A 68 0.19 -4.72 2.76
CA PHE A 68 0.64 -4.73 1.37
C PHE A 68 -0.06 -3.71 0.45
N THR A 69 -0.47 -2.54 0.95
CA THR A 69 -0.60 -1.34 0.09
C THR A 69 0.79 -0.88 -0.33
N LYS A 70 0.96 -0.46 -1.60
CA LYS A 70 2.26 -0.03 -2.14
C LYS A 70 2.14 1.39 -2.71
N PHE A 71 3.23 2.14 -2.63
CA PHE A 71 3.37 3.43 -3.29
C PHE A 71 4.55 3.37 -4.25
N LEU A 72 4.36 3.83 -5.47
CA LEU A 72 5.38 3.99 -6.48
C LEU A 72 5.85 5.44 -6.47
N VAL A 73 7.12 5.64 -6.18
CA VAL A 73 7.79 6.94 -6.16
C VAL A 73 8.84 6.95 -7.26
N ASP A 74 8.87 7.99 -8.09
CA ASP A 74 9.83 8.11 -9.18
C ASP A 74 11.21 8.63 -8.71
N ARG A 75 12.13 8.81 -9.66
CA ARG A 75 13.51 9.27 -9.37
C ARG A 75 13.59 10.74 -8.94
N GLU A 76 12.57 11.53 -9.21
CA GLU A 76 12.48 12.94 -8.80
C GLU A 76 11.83 13.09 -7.42
N GLY A 77 11.28 11.99 -6.88
CA GLY A 77 10.61 11.95 -5.58
C GLY A 77 9.10 12.14 -5.66
N ASN A 78 8.50 12.16 -6.86
CA ASN A 78 7.05 12.30 -7.00
C ASN A 78 6.35 10.98 -6.68
N VAL A 79 5.25 11.04 -5.93
CA VAL A 79 4.41 9.87 -5.64
C VAL A 79 3.49 9.62 -6.84
N VAL A 80 3.87 8.70 -7.70
CA VAL A 80 3.23 8.49 -9.00
C VAL A 80 1.94 7.70 -8.89
N ARG A 81 1.90 6.68 -8.02
CA ARG A 81 0.74 5.79 -7.91
C ARG A 81 0.69 5.05 -6.59
N ARG A 82 -0.53 4.84 -6.09
CA ARG A 82 -0.85 3.90 -5.01
C ARG A 82 -1.45 2.61 -5.60
N PHE A 83 -1.03 1.47 -5.04
CA PHE A 83 -1.55 0.14 -5.38
C PHE A 83 -2.16 -0.53 -4.16
N GLU A 84 -3.38 -1.02 -4.31
CA GLU A 84 -4.09 -1.73 -3.25
C GLU A 84 -3.61 -3.20 -3.14
N PRO A 85 -3.81 -3.85 -1.97
CA PRO A 85 -3.31 -5.20 -1.71
C PRO A 85 -3.72 -6.26 -2.74
N THR A 86 -4.87 -6.06 -3.38
CA THR A 86 -5.51 -6.98 -4.32
C THR A 86 -5.20 -6.70 -5.79
N GLU A 87 -4.45 -5.64 -6.08
CA GLU A 87 -3.93 -5.36 -7.42
C GLU A 87 -2.84 -6.37 -7.82
N ASP A 88 -2.76 -6.66 -9.12
CA ASP A 88 -1.83 -7.66 -9.66
C ASP A 88 -0.39 -7.12 -9.66
N LEU A 89 0.58 -7.97 -9.32
CA LEU A 89 1.99 -7.58 -9.33
C LEU A 89 2.51 -7.30 -10.76
N GLY A 90 1.85 -7.84 -11.78
CA GLY A 90 2.10 -7.50 -13.18
C GLY A 90 1.80 -6.03 -13.47
N ASP A 91 0.74 -5.47 -12.90
CA ASP A 91 0.40 -4.05 -13.04
C ASP A 91 1.44 -3.16 -12.35
N VAL A 92 1.89 -3.57 -11.15
CA VAL A 92 2.98 -2.89 -10.43
C VAL A 92 4.26 -2.92 -11.27
N LYS A 93 4.61 -4.09 -11.83
CA LYS A 93 5.81 -4.26 -12.65
C LYS A 93 5.75 -3.42 -13.94
N ALA A 94 4.58 -3.35 -14.58
CA ALA A 94 4.37 -2.52 -15.75
C ALA A 94 4.56 -1.03 -15.42
N ALA A 95 3.93 -0.56 -14.34
CA ALA A 95 4.05 0.83 -13.91
C ALA A 95 5.50 1.22 -13.54
N ILE A 96 6.26 0.32 -12.91
CA ILE A 96 7.68 0.55 -12.66
C ILE A 96 8.44 0.70 -13.99
N LYS A 97 8.16 -0.17 -14.97
CA LYS A 97 8.84 -0.15 -16.28
C LYS A 97 8.61 1.16 -17.04
N ASP A 98 7.43 1.77 -16.89
CA ASP A 98 7.10 3.04 -17.56
C ASP A 98 7.90 4.24 -17.00
N LEU A 99 8.59 4.08 -15.86
CA LEU A 99 9.41 5.12 -15.21
C LEU A 99 10.93 4.87 -15.33
N LEU A 100 11.35 3.86 -16.10
CA LEU A 100 12.76 3.50 -16.32
C LEU A 100 13.29 4.05 -17.65
#